data_AF-A0A097EN56-F1
#
_entry.id   AF-A0A097EN56-F1
#
_cell.length_a   1.000
_cell.length_b   1.000
_cell.length_c   1.000
_cell.angle_alpha   90.00
_cell.angle_beta   90.00
_cell.angle_gamma   90.00
#
_symmetry.space_group_name_H-M   'P 1'
#
loop_
_entity.id
_entity.type
_entity.pdbx_description
1 polymer ?
#
loop_
_entity_poly.entity_id
_entity_poly.type
_entity_poly.pdbx_seq_one_letter_code
_entity_poly.pdbx_strand_id
1 'polypeptide(L)'
;MRQQILLTWGILVSTLSLSYAKEDVFKGSDLISTDVGAVYTYTSPNTKYPEARKYDRFVKSCNENKTQCTYQLRNYDSEGKPSGYSEYTYVIKDGAVYQTNSMKVKDSDGKIRTMKLGDSELQEPPLFPKKIELNKVESSSNSYDGYTVNEKSKYTKLIPKIDINGNTYNSCVQFELENNVDYKDQPDRNTKYNSISIYCKGIGEVYTKYSMLNNKDEYLNGQKDIVSSLYSITSK
;
A
#
# COMPACT_ATOMS: atom_id res chain seq x y z
N MET A 1 74.01 -1.60 31.81
CA MET A 1 72.64 -2.10 32.05
C MET A 1 71.67 -0.95 32.07
N ARG A 2 70.78 -0.87 31.07
CA ARG A 2 69.50 -0.15 31.14
C ARG A 2 68.65 -0.66 29.97
N GLN A 3 67.73 -1.56 30.28
CA GLN A 3 66.65 -1.95 29.38
C GLN A 3 65.71 -0.75 29.21
N GLN A 4 65.37 -0.42 27.97
CA GLN A 4 64.17 0.36 27.67
C GLN A 4 63.18 -0.57 26.99
N ILE A 5 62.09 -0.86 27.71
CA ILE A 5 60.95 -1.62 27.27
C ILE A 5 60.16 -0.72 26.31
N LEU A 6 60.16 -1.05 25.02
CA LEU A 6 59.24 -0.48 24.05
C LEU A 6 57.88 -1.16 24.24
N LEU A 7 56.99 -0.48 24.96
CA LEU A 7 55.56 -0.78 25.00
C LEU A 7 54.97 -0.50 23.61
N THR A 8 54.82 -1.53 22.79
CA THR A 8 54.03 -1.46 21.56
C THR A 8 52.55 -1.47 21.92
N TRP A 9 51.93 -0.30 21.83
CA TRP A 9 50.47 -0.14 21.83
C TRP A 9 49.90 -0.81 20.57
N GLY A 10 49.40 -2.03 20.74
CA GLY A 10 48.57 -2.68 19.73
C GLY A 10 47.23 -1.96 19.63
N ILE A 11 47.12 -1.05 18.66
CA ILE A 11 45.83 -0.52 18.21
C ILE A 11 45.12 -1.68 17.52
N LEU A 12 44.17 -2.28 18.22
CA LEU A 12 43.20 -3.22 17.66
C LEU A 12 42.37 -2.43 16.65
N VAL A 13 42.73 -2.50 15.38
CA VAL A 13 41.88 -2.01 14.29
C VAL A 13 40.71 -2.96 14.21
N SER A 14 39.64 -2.64 14.94
CA SER A 14 38.32 -3.24 14.76
C SER A 14 37.90 -2.94 13.34
N THR A 15 38.12 -3.89 12.44
CA THR A 15 37.52 -3.90 11.12
C THR A 15 36.01 -4.04 11.35
N LEU A 16 35.32 -2.90 11.45
CA LEU A 16 33.90 -2.82 11.17
C LEU A 16 33.74 -3.38 9.75
N SER A 17 33.39 -4.66 9.66
CA SER A 17 32.82 -5.23 8.46
C SER A 17 31.54 -4.44 8.21
N LEU A 18 31.67 -3.37 7.43
CA LEU A 18 30.63 -2.83 6.58
C LEU A 18 30.17 -3.99 5.71
N SER A 19 29.31 -4.80 6.30
CA SER A 19 28.41 -5.68 5.60
C SER A 19 27.57 -4.72 4.81
N TYR A 20 28.00 -4.39 3.60
CA TYR A 20 27.09 -3.93 2.57
C TYR A 20 26.08 -5.06 2.44
N ALA A 21 25.04 -5.02 3.28
CA ALA A 21 23.84 -5.77 3.04
C ALA A 21 23.52 -5.42 1.59
N LYS A 22 23.58 -6.43 0.71
CA LYS A 22 23.00 -6.30 -0.63
C LYS A 22 21.66 -5.63 -0.37
N GLU A 23 21.46 -4.42 -0.89
CA GLU A 23 20.15 -3.79 -0.82
C GLU A 23 19.18 -4.84 -1.33
N ASP A 24 18.36 -5.39 -0.44
CA ASP A 24 17.35 -6.35 -0.84
C ASP A 24 16.47 -5.60 -1.82
N VAL A 25 16.64 -5.92 -3.10
CA VAL A 25 15.94 -5.24 -4.17
C VAL A 25 14.47 -5.60 -4.02
N PHE A 26 13.69 -4.68 -3.46
CA PHE A 26 12.24 -4.83 -3.38
C PHE A 26 11.68 -5.01 -4.77
N LYS A 27 10.78 -5.98 -4.91
CA LYS A 27 9.94 -6.18 -6.08
C LYS A 27 8.51 -5.81 -5.72
N GLY A 28 7.69 -5.48 -6.71
CA GLY A 28 6.28 -5.19 -6.47
C GLY A 28 5.54 -6.34 -5.78
N SER A 29 5.90 -7.58 -6.09
CA SER A 29 5.36 -8.78 -5.43
C SER A 29 5.68 -8.87 -3.94
N ASP A 30 6.73 -8.19 -3.47
CA ASP A 30 7.02 -8.11 -2.03
C ASP A 30 5.97 -7.24 -1.32
N LEU A 31 5.28 -6.33 -2.02
CA LEU A 31 4.34 -5.36 -1.45
C LEU A 31 2.91 -5.90 -1.32
N ILE A 32 2.72 -7.21 -1.46
CA ILE A 32 1.42 -7.89 -1.27
C ILE A 32 1.58 -9.15 -0.43
N SER A 33 0.50 -9.57 0.22
CA SER A 33 0.44 -10.88 0.87
C SER A 33 -0.10 -11.94 -0.07
N THR A 34 0.42 -13.16 0.04
CA THR A 34 -0.08 -14.37 -0.63
C THR A 34 -0.44 -15.47 0.39
N ASP A 35 -0.64 -15.09 1.65
CA ASP A 35 -1.01 -16.00 2.74
C ASP A 35 -2.52 -16.28 2.73
N VAL A 36 -2.93 -17.34 2.02
CA VAL A 36 -4.34 -17.69 1.83
C VAL A 36 -5.02 -17.95 3.17
N GLY A 37 -6.15 -17.28 3.38
CA GLY A 37 -6.92 -17.34 4.63
C GLY A 37 -6.54 -16.28 5.65
N ALA A 38 -5.45 -15.53 5.44
CA ALA A 38 -5.09 -14.41 6.30
C ALA A 38 -6.12 -13.27 6.19
N VAL A 39 -6.42 -12.67 7.34
CA VAL A 39 -7.28 -11.50 7.52
C VAL A 39 -6.44 -10.34 8.04
N TYR A 40 -6.41 -9.24 7.29
CA TYR A 40 -5.72 -8.00 7.64
C TYR A 40 -6.78 -6.97 8.04
N THR A 41 -6.86 -6.63 9.32
CA THR A 41 -7.84 -5.68 9.85
C THR A 41 -7.20 -4.32 9.98
N TYR A 42 -7.78 -3.31 9.33
CA TYR A 42 -7.29 -1.94 9.35
C TYR A 42 -8.18 -1.04 10.21
N THR A 43 -7.59 -0.01 10.81
CA THR A 43 -8.34 1.05 11.51
C THR A 43 -8.07 2.39 10.87
N SER A 44 -9.11 3.19 10.65
CA SER A 44 -9.00 4.59 10.24
C SER A 44 -9.59 5.52 11.31
N PRO A 45 -9.08 6.73 11.58
CA PRO A 45 -9.70 7.72 12.43
C PRO A 45 -10.35 8.79 11.55
N ASN A 46 -11.59 8.61 11.12
CA ASN A 46 -12.46 9.78 11.03
C ASN A 46 -12.86 10.14 12.51
N THR A 47 -13.41 11.29 12.84
CA THR A 47 -13.66 11.64 14.26
C THR A 47 -15.11 11.43 14.71
N LYS A 48 -16.01 11.11 13.77
CA LYS A 48 -17.46 11.06 14.01
C LYS A 48 -18.01 9.70 14.48
N TYR A 49 -17.30 8.60 14.21
CA TYR A 49 -17.77 7.21 14.42
C TYR A 49 -16.59 6.24 14.67
N PRO A 50 -16.04 6.21 15.89
CA PRO A 50 -14.83 5.45 16.23
C PRO A 50 -14.95 3.94 15.98
N GLU A 51 -16.14 3.38 16.23
CA GLU A 51 -16.42 1.94 16.14
C GLU A 51 -16.58 1.42 14.69
N ALA A 52 -16.93 2.30 13.75
CA ALA A 52 -17.37 1.97 12.40
C ALA A 52 -16.24 1.68 11.38
N ARG A 53 -14.99 1.57 11.82
CA ARG A 53 -13.82 1.82 10.94
C ARG A 53 -12.82 0.72 10.83
N LYS A 54 -13.32 -0.50 11.02
CA LYS A 54 -12.59 -1.67 10.59
C LYS A 54 -13.00 -1.94 9.16
N TYR A 55 -12.02 -2.10 8.29
CA TYR A 55 -12.22 -2.88 7.08
C TYR A 55 -11.22 -4.03 7.12
N ASP A 56 -11.65 -5.16 6.58
CA ASP A 56 -10.82 -6.34 6.49
C ASP A 56 -10.42 -6.55 5.05
N ARG A 57 -9.14 -6.89 4.84
CA ARG A 57 -8.66 -7.46 3.59
C ARG A 57 -8.36 -8.94 3.80
N PHE A 58 -8.96 -9.80 3.01
CA PHE A 58 -8.78 -11.24 3.01
C PHE A 58 -7.95 -11.67 1.81
N VAL A 59 -7.00 -12.58 2.00
CA VAL A 59 -6.42 -13.35 0.88
C VAL A 59 -7.31 -14.57 0.67
N LYS A 60 -8.29 -14.46 -0.23
CA LYS A 60 -9.36 -15.47 -0.38
C LYS A 60 -8.84 -16.77 -0.98
N SER A 61 -8.01 -16.66 -2.02
CA SER A 61 -7.43 -17.79 -2.72
C SER A 61 -6.23 -17.34 -3.52
N CYS A 62 -5.27 -18.24 -3.71
CA CYS A 62 -4.21 -18.09 -4.69
C CYS A 62 -4.14 -19.36 -5.54
N ASN A 63 -3.63 -19.26 -6.76
CA ASN A 63 -3.21 -20.44 -7.51
C ASN A 63 -2.01 -21.12 -6.82
N GLU A 64 -1.69 -22.35 -7.25
CA GLU A 64 -0.64 -23.18 -6.63
C GLU A 64 0.71 -22.45 -6.53
N ASN A 65 1.08 -21.72 -7.58
CA ASN A 65 2.35 -20.98 -7.64
C ASN A 65 2.30 -19.60 -6.97
N LYS A 66 1.15 -19.22 -6.38
CA LYS A 66 0.90 -17.90 -5.76
C LYS A 66 1.15 -16.70 -6.67
N THR A 67 1.12 -16.92 -7.99
CA THR A 67 1.26 -15.87 -9.00
C THR A 67 -0.05 -15.20 -9.35
N GLN A 68 -1.18 -15.72 -8.87
CA GLN A 68 -2.47 -15.08 -9.01
C GLN A 68 -3.25 -15.28 -7.72
N CYS A 69 -3.63 -14.18 -7.07
CA CYS A 69 -4.33 -14.19 -5.81
C CYS A 69 -5.58 -13.30 -5.89
N THR A 70 -6.70 -13.83 -5.41
CA THR A 70 -7.95 -13.08 -5.24
C THR A 70 -8.06 -12.61 -3.81
N TYR A 71 -8.32 -11.32 -3.66
CA TYR A 71 -8.53 -10.66 -2.38
C TYR A 71 -9.99 -10.28 -2.23
N GLN A 72 -10.44 -10.18 -0.99
CA GLN A 72 -11.73 -9.59 -0.66
C GLN A 72 -11.48 -8.42 0.29
N LEU A 73 -12.06 -7.25 0.01
CA LEU A 73 -12.13 -6.14 0.94
C LEU A 73 -13.57 -6.06 1.49
N ARG A 74 -13.71 -6.11 2.81
CA ARG A 74 -15.01 -6.05 3.50
C ARG A 74 -15.08 -4.82 4.36
N ASN A 75 -16.14 -4.04 4.16
CA ASN A 75 -16.43 -2.89 5.00
C ASN A 75 -17.45 -3.28 6.06
N TYR A 76 -17.42 -2.55 7.17
CA TYR A 76 -18.35 -2.71 8.27
C TYR A 76 -19.14 -1.41 8.47
N ASP A 77 -20.39 -1.51 8.91
CA ASP A 77 -21.21 -0.35 9.26
C ASP A 77 -20.90 0.16 10.68
N SER A 78 -21.65 1.17 11.13
CA SER A 78 -21.50 1.75 12.47
C SER A 78 -21.85 0.81 13.62
N GLU A 79 -22.56 -0.29 13.35
CA GLU A 79 -22.88 -1.33 14.32
C GLU A 79 -21.87 -2.50 14.28
N GLY A 80 -20.85 -2.40 13.43
CA GLY A 80 -19.84 -3.44 13.23
C GLY A 80 -20.34 -4.63 12.40
N LYS A 81 -21.43 -4.48 11.63
CA LYS A 81 -21.92 -5.52 10.72
C LYS A 81 -21.32 -5.35 9.33
N PRO A 82 -21.02 -6.45 8.60
CA PRO A 82 -20.56 -6.35 7.22
C PRO A 82 -21.54 -5.59 6.32
N SER A 83 -21.09 -4.50 5.70
CA SER A 83 -21.93 -3.59 4.89
C SER A 83 -21.77 -3.80 3.37
N GLY A 84 -20.97 -4.80 2.97
CA GLY A 84 -20.68 -5.13 1.58
C GLY A 84 -19.25 -5.67 1.44
N TYR A 85 -18.89 -6.07 0.23
CA TYR A 85 -17.50 -6.42 -0.08
C TYR A 85 -17.16 -6.11 -1.53
N SER A 86 -15.88 -5.92 -1.80
CA SER A 86 -15.30 -6.01 -3.14
C SER A 86 -14.32 -7.17 -3.24
N GLU A 87 -14.27 -7.83 -4.38
CA GLU A 87 -13.25 -8.84 -4.71
C GLU A 87 -12.48 -8.42 -5.94
N TYR A 88 -11.16 -8.42 -5.84
CA TYR A 88 -10.22 -8.06 -6.89
C TYR A 88 -9.11 -9.10 -6.94
N THR A 89 -8.46 -9.23 -8.11
CA THR A 89 -7.40 -10.20 -8.33
C THR A 89 -6.11 -9.49 -8.69
N TYR A 90 -5.03 -9.90 -8.03
CA TYR A 90 -3.67 -9.54 -8.44
C TYR A 90 -3.02 -10.69 -9.19
N VAL A 91 -2.29 -10.33 -10.25
CA VAL A 91 -1.47 -11.22 -11.08
C VAL A 91 -0.02 -10.76 -10.99
N ILE A 92 0.87 -11.67 -10.64
CA ILE A 92 2.31 -11.46 -10.52
C ILE A 92 2.99 -11.94 -11.80
N LYS A 93 3.70 -11.04 -12.48
CA LYS A 93 4.55 -11.38 -13.63
C LYS A 93 5.93 -10.77 -13.41
N ASP A 94 6.96 -11.62 -13.36
CA ASP A 94 8.36 -11.21 -13.16
C ASP A 94 8.59 -10.27 -11.97
N GLY A 95 7.83 -10.47 -10.88
CA GLY A 95 7.89 -9.65 -9.68
C GLY A 95 7.10 -8.33 -9.74
N ALA A 96 6.54 -7.95 -10.90
CA ALA A 96 5.56 -6.87 -10.99
C ALA A 96 4.17 -7.41 -10.61
N VAL A 97 3.32 -6.53 -10.08
CA VAL A 97 1.95 -6.85 -9.67
C VAL A 97 0.97 -6.05 -10.52
N TYR A 98 0.05 -6.75 -11.16
CA TYR A 98 -1.03 -6.19 -11.96
C TYR A 98 -2.34 -6.48 -11.26
N GLN A 99 -3.29 -5.54 -11.31
CA GLN A 99 -4.68 -5.83 -10.97
C GLN A 99 -5.47 -6.20 -12.22
N THR A 100 -6.39 -7.14 -12.10
CA THR A 100 -7.36 -7.40 -13.17
C THR A 100 -8.34 -6.22 -13.29
N ASN A 101 -8.70 -5.84 -14.52
CA ASN A 101 -9.72 -4.81 -14.80
C ASN A 101 -11.17 -5.31 -14.59
N SER A 102 -11.34 -6.24 -13.66
CA SER A 102 -12.64 -6.78 -13.26
C SER A 102 -12.67 -6.88 -11.75
N MET A 103 -13.72 -6.33 -11.14
CA MET A 103 -13.94 -6.37 -9.70
C MET A 103 -15.38 -6.84 -9.43
N LYS A 104 -15.56 -7.77 -8.49
CA LYS A 104 -16.90 -8.12 -8.01
C LYS A 104 -17.24 -7.24 -6.83
N VAL A 105 -18.44 -6.68 -6.79
CA VAL A 105 -18.92 -5.86 -5.68
C VAL A 105 -20.24 -6.42 -5.21
N LYS A 106 -20.36 -6.63 -3.90
CA LYS A 106 -21.63 -6.88 -3.24
C LYS A 106 -22.12 -5.57 -2.63
N ASP A 107 -23.24 -5.09 -3.17
CA ASP A 107 -23.89 -3.86 -2.72
C ASP A 107 -24.66 -4.06 -1.40
N SER A 108 -25.13 -2.96 -0.82
CA SER A 108 -25.91 -2.96 0.42
C SER A 108 -27.27 -3.66 0.31
N ASP A 109 -27.82 -3.79 -0.90
CA ASP A 109 -29.03 -4.58 -1.20
C ASP A 109 -28.75 -6.09 -1.30
N GLY A 110 -27.49 -6.49 -1.16
CA GLY A 110 -27.03 -7.87 -1.20
C GLY A 110 -26.75 -8.42 -2.59
N LYS A 111 -27.02 -7.66 -3.67
CA LYS A 111 -26.73 -8.10 -5.04
C LYS A 111 -25.24 -8.06 -5.31
N ILE A 112 -24.77 -9.01 -6.11
CA ILE A 112 -23.38 -9.09 -6.57
C ILE A 112 -23.35 -8.64 -8.03
N ARG A 113 -22.53 -7.64 -8.33
CA ARG A 113 -22.25 -7.17 -9.69
C ARG A 113 -20.77 -7.32 -10.00
N THR A 114 -20.46 -7.48 -11.29
CA THR A 114 -19.09 -7.42 -11.79
C THR A 114 -18.90 -6.09 -12.50
N MET A 115 -17.91 -5.32 -12.06
CA MET A 115 -17.52 -4.04 -12.64
C MET A 115 -16.31 -4.26 -13.54
N LYS A 116 -16.42 -3.83 -14.80
CA LYS A 116 -15.29 -3.74 -15.74
C LYS A 116 -14.64 -2.36 -15.56
N LEU A 117 -13.33 -2.34 -15.29
CA LEU A 117 -12.56 -1.11 -15.01
C LEU A 117 -11.74 -0.62 -16.21
N GLY A 118 -11.62 -1.45 -17.25
CA GLY A 118 -10.88 -1.15 -18.47
C GLY A 118 -11.05 -2.27 -19.50
N ASP A 119 -10.67 -2.02 -20.74
CA ASP A 119 -10.89 -2.96 -21.85
C ASP A 119 -9.90 -4.11 -21.91
N SER A 120 -8.67 -3.90 -21.43
CA SER A 120 -7.69 -4.96 -21.25
C SER A 120 -8.03 -5.83 -20.04
N GLU A 121 -7.54 -7.08 -20.02
CA GLU A 121 -7.72 -7.99 -18.87
C GLU A 121 -7.00 -7.48 -17.61
N LEU A 122 -5.80 -6.94 -17.78
CA LEU A 122 -4.97 -6.37 -16.73
C LEU A 122 -4.90 -4.86 -16.86
N GLN A 123 -4.87 -4.17 -15.72
CA GLN A 123 -4.57 -2.74 -15.70
C GLN A 123 -3.12 -2.50 -16.15
N GLU A 124 -2.93 -1.44 -16.93
CA GLU A 124 -1.61 -0.94 -17.32
C GLU A 124 -1.53 0.54 -16.94
N PRO A 125 -0.40 1.01 -16.35
CA PRO A 125 0.78 0.23 -15.93
C PRO A 125 0.49 -0.72 -14.73
N PRO A 126 1.42 -1.64 -14.38
CA PRO A 126 1.28 -2.47 -13.19
C PRO A 126 1.07 -1.63 -11.91
N LEU A 127 0.31 -2.16 -10.95
CA LEU A 127 0.10 -1.56 -9.63
C LEU A 127 1.44 -1.36 -8.89
N PHE A 128 2.28 -2.39 -8.92
CA PHE A 128 3.63 -2.34 -8.36
C PHE A 128 4.66 -2.83 -9.39
N PRO A 129 5.77 -2.11 -9.59
CA PRO A 129 6.73 -2.42 -10.65
C PRO A 129 7.56 -3.66 -10.31
N LYS A 130 8.20 -4.26 -11.32
CA LYS A 130 9.08 -5.44 -11.16
C LYS A 130 10.24 -5.21 -10.18
N LYS A 131 10.68 -3.96 -10.08
CA LYS A 131 11.77 -3.50 -9.22
C LYS A 131 11.36 -2.15 -8.65
N ILE A 132 11.49 -2.01 -7.34
CA ILE A 132 11.31 -0.73 -6.65
C ILE A 132 12.60 0.08 -6.81
N GLU A 133 12.49 1.26 -7.40
CA GLU A 133 13.56 2.23 -7.53
C GLU A 133 13.21 3.46 -6.69
N LEU A 134 14.08 3.79 -5.73
CA LEU A 134 13.83 4.93 -4.84
C LEU A 134 14.00 6.25 -5.59
N ASN A 135 13.15 7.21 -5.26
CA ASN A 135 13.11 8.58 -5.77
C ASN A 135 12.88 8.70 -7.28
N LYS A 136 12.59 7.58 -7.96
CA LYS A 136 12.13 7.60 -9.34
C LYS A 136 10.66 8.02 -9.36
N VAL A 137 10.39 9.17 -9.98
CA VAL A 137 9.04 9.68 -10.17
C VAL A 137 8.43 9.00 -11.39
N GLU A 138 7.32 8.31 -11.19
CA GLU A 138 6.46 7.83 -12.26
C GLU A 138 5.28 8.80 -12.40
N SER A 139 4.81 8.99 -13.63
CA SER A 139 3.64 9.83 -13.90
C SER A 139 2.76 9.18 -14.93
N SER A 140 1.45 9.24 -14.71
CA SER A 140 0.46 8.75 -15.67
C SER A 140 -0.70 9.72 -15.80
N SER A 141 -1.37 9.68 -16.96
CA SER A 141 -2.58 10.45 -17.21
C SER A 141 -3.57 9.55 -17.92
N ASN A 142 -4.67 9.25 -17.24
CA ASN A 142 -5.72 8.37 -17.74
C ASN A 142 -7.01 9.18 -17.89
N SER A 143 -7.57 9.18 -19.09
CA SER A 143 -8.83 9.87 -19.38
C SER A 143 -9.96 8.87 -19.52
N TYR A 144 -11.06 9.15 -18.83
CA TYR A 144 -12.29 8.38 -18.81
C TYR A 144 -13.46 9.27 -19.26
N ASP A 145 -14.61 8.66 -19.50
CA ASP A 145 -15.84 9.39 -19.75
C ASP A 145 -16.20 10.24 -18.53
N GLY A 146 -16.13 11.56 -18.69
CA GLY A 146 -16.47 12.55 -17.67
C GLY A 146 -15.32 13.00 -16.75
N TYR A 147 -14.14 12.35 -16.75
CA TYR A 147 -13.02 12.79 -15.92
C TYR A 147 -11.63 12.35 -16.42
N THR A 148 -10.60 13.07 -16.00
CA THR A 148 -9.19 12.72 -16.23
C THR A 148 -8.46 12.60 -14.90
N VAL A 149 -7.67 11.53 -14.73
CA VAL A 149 -6.82 11.31 -13.55
C VAL A 149 -5.38 11.51 -13.95
N ASN A 150 -4.71 12.45 -13.30
CA ASN A 150 -3.26 12.65 -13.40
C ASN A 150 -2.61 12.17 -12.11
N GLU A 151 -1.72 11.19 -12.23
CA GLU A 151 -1.04 10.57 -11.11
C GLU A 151 0.46 10.91 -11.16
N LYS A 152 1.05 11.17 -10.00
CA LYS A 152 2.48 11.11 -9.76
C LYS A 152 2.75 10.23 -8.56
N SER A 153 3.73 9.35 -8.67
CA SER A 153 4.09 8.47 -7.57
C SER A 153 5.58 8.19 -7.52
N LYS A 154 6.06 7.85 -6.33
CA LYS A 154 7.46 7.47 -6.09
C LYS A 154 7.61 6.66 -4.81
N TYR A 155 8.56 5.74 -4.81
CA TYR A 155 9.04 5.13 -3.56
C TYR A 155 10.15 5.99 -2.99
N THR A 156 10.11 6.37 -1.72
CA THR A 156 11.04 7.38 -1.19
C THR A 156 12.09 6.82 -0.25
N LYS A 157 11.76 5.77 0.50
CA LYS A 157 12.64 5.28 1.56
C LYS A 157 12.41 3.81 1.88
N LEU A 158 13.51 3.09 2.12
CA LEU A 158 13.48 1.78 2.78
C LEU A 158 13.43 1.96 4.31
N ILE A 159 12.58 1.17 4.94
CA ILE A 159 12.32 1.20 6.38
C ILE A 159 12.62 -0.22 6.90
N PRO A 160 13.79 -0.46 7.53
CA PRO A 160 14.16 -1.79 7.99
C PRO A 160 13.19 -2.36 9.02
N LYS A 161 12.63 -1.50 9.87
CA LYS A 161 11.71 -1.86 10.95
C LYS A 161 10.78 -0.69 11.25
N ILE A 162 9.49 -0.98 11.50
CA ILE A 162 8.50 0.00 11.96
C ILE A 162 7.52 -0.66 12.94
N ASP A 163 7.12 0.08 13.97
CA ASP A 163 6.12 -0.35 14.94
C ASP A 163 4.80 0.39 14.71
N ILE A 164 3.70 -0.34 14.50
CA ILE A 164 2.36 0.21 14.21
C ILE A 164 1.33 -0.58 15.00
N ASN A 165 0.51 0.13 15.79
CA ASN A 165 -0.53 -0.48 16.64
C ASN A 165 0.00 -1.61 17.54
N GLY A 166 1.23 -1.47 18.07
CA GLY A 166 1.87 -2.47 18.93
C GLY A 166 2.47 -3.68 18.19
N ASN A 167 2.39 -3.71 16.86
CA ASN A 167 2.99 -4.75 16.03
C ASN A 167 4.26 -4.23 15.35
N THR A 168 5.29 -5.06 15.29
CA THR A 168 6.54 -4.78 14.57
C THR A 168 6.48 -5.37 13.17
N TYR A 169 6.79 -4.55 12.16
CA TYR A 169 6.95 -4.98 10.78
C TYR A 169 8.38 -4.71 10.32
N ASN A 170 8.94 -5.64 9.55
CA ASN A 170 10.30 -5.56 9.03
C ASN A 170 10.28 -5.42 7.51
N SER A 171 11.36 -4.87 6.97
CA SER A 171 11.56 -4.71 5.53
C SER A 171 10.35 -4.07 4.87
N CYS A 172 10.24 -2.75 5.03
CA CYS A 172 9.17 -1.94 4.45
C CYS A 172 9.72 -0.86 3.51
N VAL A 173 8.84 -0.29 2.70
CA VAL A 173 9.13 0.82 1.80
C VAL A 173 8.03 1.87 1.92
N GLN A 174 8.43 3.15 1.93
CA GLN A 174 7.52 4.28 1.85
C GLN A 174 7.21 4.59 0.38
N PHE A 175 5.94 4.81 0.10
CA PHE A 175 5.40 5.20 -1.20
C PHE A 175 4.64 6.52 -1.05
N GLU A 176 4.86 7.45 -1.96
CA GLU A 176 4.16 8.72 -2.05
C GLU A 176 3.34 8.74 -3.35
N LEU A 177 2.10 9.21 -3.23
CA LEU A 177 1.14 9.28 -4.33
C LEU A 177 0.44 10.63 -4.29
N GLU A 178 0.48 11.33 -5.42
CA GLU A 178 -0.28 12.54 -5.69
C GLU A 178 -1.19 12.27 -6.89
N ASN A 179 -2.49 12.40 -6.69
CA ASN A 179 -3.50 12.22 -7.69
C ASN A 179 -4.28 13.52 -7.86
N ASN A 180 -4.51 13.92 -9.10
CA ASN A 180 -5.41 15.03 -9.43
C ASN A 180 -6.48 14.52 -10.40
N VAL A 181 -7.73 14.58 -9.96
CA VAL A 181 -8.89 14.16 -10.74
C VAL A 181 -9.65 15.39 -11.24
N ASP A 182 -9.62 15.58 -12.55
CA ASP A 182 -10.35 16.66 -13.22
C ASP A 182 -11.69 16.13 -13.75
N TYR A 183 -12.78 16.45 -13.04
CA TYR A 183 -14.15 16.13 -13.45
C TYR A 183 -14.67 17.21 -14.40
N LYS A 184 -14.99 16.83 -15.65
CA LYS A 184 -15.40 17.76 -16.71
C LYS A 184 -16.66 18.57 -16.34
N ASP A 185 -17.59 17.97 -15.59
CA ASP A 185 -18.93 18.53 -15.33
C ASP A 185 -19.34 18.59 -13.84
N GLN A 186 -18.39 18.61 -12.89
CA GLN A 186 -18.71 18.73 -11.45
C GLN A 186 -18.18 20.04 -10.83
N PRO A 187 -18.82 20.56 -9.76
CA PRO A 187 -18.38 21.79 -9.09
C PRO A 187 -16.99 21.65 -8.44
N ASP A 188 -16.66 20.47 -7.95
CA ASP A 188 -15.35 20.13 -7.38
C ASP A 188 -14.37 19.62 -8.45
N ARG A 189 -14.19 20.41 -9.53
CA ARG A 189 -13.13 20.17 -10.52
C ARG A 189 -11.78 20.04 -9.81
N ASN A 190 -10.83 19.31 -10.38
CA ASN A 190 -9.46 19.17 -9.85
C ASN A 190 -9.38 18.75 -8.36
N THR A 191 -10.00 17.62 -8.03
CA THR A 191 -9.86 17.02 -6.71
C THR A 191 -8.44 16.44 -6.56
N LYS A 192 -7.70 16.89 -5.55
CA LYS A 192 -6.36 16.40 -5.23
C LYS A 192 -6.43 15.35 -4.13
N TYR A 193 -5.80 14.20 -4.33
CA TYR A 193 -5.56 13.18 -3.32
C TYR A 193 -4.06 13.01 -3.13
N ASN A 194 -3.56 13.32 -1.94
CA ASN A 194 -2.15 13.14 -1.61
C ASN A 194 -2.05 12.10 -0.50
N SER A 195 -1.12 11.16 -0.65
CA SER A 195 -0.91 10.14 0.37
C SER A 195 0.55 9.73 0.53
N ILE A 196 0.85 9.31 1.76
CA ILE A 196 2.07 8.60 2.13
C ILE A 196 1.63 7.25 2.67
N SER A 197 2.11 6.19 2.03
CA SER A 197 1.82 4.80 2.39
C SER A 197 3.10 4.06 2.75
N ILE A 198 3.00 3.06 3.61
CA ILE A 198 4.10 2.16 3.98
C ILE A 198 3.66 0.74 3.66
N TYR A 199 4.44 0.06 2.83
CA TYR A 199 4.24 -1.33 2.44
C TYR A 199 5.35 -2.20 3.00
N CYS A 200 5.02 -3.31 3.65
CA CYS A 200 6.00 -4.24 4.22
C CYS A 200 6.02 -5.56 3.46
N LYS A 201 7.21 -6.16 3.36
CA LYS A 201 7.46 -7.38 2.59
C LYS A 201 6.55 -8.53 3.06
N GLY A 202 5.79 -9.11 2.13
CA GLY A 202 4.87 -10.23 2.38
C GLY A 202 3.59 -9.87 3.13
N ILE A 203 3.41 -8.61 3.51
CA ILE A 203 2.25 -8.10 4.25
C ILE A 203 1.44 -7.13 3.38
N GLY A 204 2.15 -6.28 2.63
CA GLY A 204 1.59 -5.16 1.88
C GLY A 204 1.39 -3.92 2.74
N GLU A 205 0.37 -3.11 2.44
CA GLU A 205 0.15 -1.84 3.14
C GLU A 205 -0.06 -2.06 4.65
N VAL A 206 0.75 -1.40 5.48
CA VAL A 206 0.61 -1.41 6.94
C VAL A 206 0.17 -0.04 7.49
N TYR A 207 0.32 1.00 6.68
CA TYR A 207 -0.02 2.38 7.04
C TYR A 207 -0.25 3.19 5.79
N THR A 208 -1.24 4.08 5.85
CA THR A 208 -1.45 5.16 4.90
C THR A 208 -1.91 6.40 5.65
N LYS A 209 -1.38 7.55 5.26
CA LYS A 209 -1.92 8.85 5.64
C LYS A 209 -2.27 9.61 4.37
N TYR A 210 -3.48 10.15 4.27
CA TYR A 210 -3.92 10.86 3.10
C TYR A 210 -4.70 12.13 3.41
N SER A 211 -4.76 13.02 2.42
CA SER A 211 -5.58 14.22 2.43
C SER A 211 -6.28 14.38 1.08
N MET A 212 -7.51 14.88 1.11
CA MET A 212 -8.28 15.20 -0.09
C MET A 212 -8.64 16.68 -0.13
N LEU A 213 -8.35 17.34 -1.24
CA LEU A 213 -8.59 18.78 -1.43
C LEU A 213 -9.43 19.01 -2.69
N ASN A 214 -10.27 20.04 -2.68
CA ASN A 214 -10.97 20.53 -3.87
C ASN A 214 -10.08 21.48 -4.71
N ASN A 215 -10.62 22.04 -5.80
CA ASN A 215 -9.94 23.05 -6.64
C ASN A 215 -9.50 24.33 -5.91
N LYS A 216 -10.03 24.61 -4.72
CA LYS A 216 -9.67 25.78 -3.90
C LYS A 216 -8.65 25.46 -2.83
N ASP A 217 -8.07 24.25 -2.86
CA ASP A 217 -7.18 23.73 -1.82
C ASP A 217 -7.84 23.66 -0.42
N GLU A 218 -9.17 23.47 -0.39
CA GLU A 218 -9.94 23.24 0.83
C GLU A 218 -10.14 21.73 1.04
N TYR A 219 -10.06 21.27 2.30
CA TYR A 219 -10.25 19.86 2.61
C TYR A 219 -11.69 19.40 2.37
N LEU A 220 -11.85 18.41 1.49
CA LEU A 220 -13.15 17.80 1.20
C LEU A 220 -13.64 17.03 2.43
N ASN A 221 -14.85 17.34 2.91
CA ASN A 221 -15.50 16.61 4.02
C ASN A 221 -14.61 16.40 5.26
N GLY A 222 -13.68 17.32 5.54
CA GLY A 222 -12.74 17.21 6.66
C GLY A 222 -11.67 16.13 6.49
N GLN A 223 -11.43 15.65 5.27
CA GLN A 223 -10.41 14.64 4.94
C GLN A 223 -9.01 15.25 4.92
N LYS A 224 -8.56 15.70 6.09
CA LYS A 224 -7.21 16.19 6.36
C LYS A 224 -6.46 15.16 7.19
N ASP A 225 -5.28 14.75 6.72
CA ASP A 225 -4.36 13.87 7.44
C ASP A 225 -5.05 12.60 7.99
N ILE A 226 -5.97 12.03 7.21
CA ILE A 226 -6.68 10.81 7.59
C ILE A 226 -5.69 9.66 7.58
N VAL A 227 -5.60 8.95 8.70
CA VAL A 227 -4.73 7.79 8.84
C VAL A 227 -5.53 6.50 8.58
N SER A 228 -4.89 5.48 8.05
CA SER A 228 -5.35 4.10 8.05
C SER A 228 -4.15 3.26 8.42
N SER A 229 -4.30 2.34 9.37
CA SER A 229 -3.18 1.51 9.82
C SER A 229 -3.63 0.09 10.10
N LEU A 230 -2.73 -0.85 9.82
CA LEU A 230 -2.94 -2.27 10.09
C LEU A 230 -2.97 -2.49 11.60
N TYR A 231 -4.10 -2.97 12.09
CA TYR A 231 -4.35 -3.19 13.52
C TYR A 231 -3.99 -4.62 13.93
N SER A 232 -4.41 -5.60 13.15
CA SER A 232 -4.13 -7.01 13.41
C SER A 232 -4.07 -7.83 12.14
N ILE A 233 -3.34 -8.94 12.22
CA ILE A 233 -3.33 -10.01 11.22
C ILE A 233 -3.81 -11.28 11.92
N THR A 234 -4.76 -11.98 11.32
CA THR A 234 -5.20 -13.30 11.80
C THR A 234 -5.04 -14.31 10.67
N SER A 235 -4.22 -15.33 10.89
CA SER A 235 -4.03 -16.46 9.98
C SER A 235 -4.78 -17.69 10.50
N LYS A 236 -5.19 -18.59 9.59
CA LYS A 236 -5.80 -19.87 9.94
C LYS A 236 -4.76 -20.92 10.29
#